data_AF-A0A6M0Q9S0-F1
#
_entry.id   AF-A0A6M0Q9S0-F1
#
_cell.length_a   1.000
_cell.length_b   1.000
_cell.length_c   1.000
_cell.angle_alpha   90.00
_cell.angle_beta   90.00
_cell.angle_gamma   90.00
#
_symmetry.space_group_name_H-M   'P 1'
#
loop_
_entity.id
_entity.type
_entity.pdbx_description
1 polymer ?
#
loop_
_entity_poly.entity_id
_entity_poly.type
_entity_poly.pdbx_seq_one_letter_code
_entity_poly.pdbx_strand_id
1 'polypeptide(L)'
;MTYKYSEFNELLADDFLEFGTSGNIYNKQVELDSVKNGSKVNLVKFTVTDFNIRELSPDVILATYKTLRHTDNISSLRSSIWKLKEDNWKMVFHQATPTR
;
A
#
# COMPACT_ATOMS: atom_id res chain seq x y z
N MET A 1 -7.91 6.85 4.82
CA MET A 1 -8.73 6.41 3.66
C MET A 1 -9.65 5.30 4.15
N THR A 2 -10.88 5.21 3.62
CA THR A 2 -11.76 4.05 3.85
C THR A 2 -11.73 3.25 2.56
N TYR A 3 -11.15 2.05 2.57
CA TYR A 3 -11.29 1.13 1.44
C TYR A 3 -12.48 0.24 1.70
N LYS A 4 -13.37 0.11 0.71
CA LYS A 4 -14.33 -0.99 0.68
C LYS A 4 -13.56 -2.25 0.32
N TYR A 5 -13.98 -3.39 0.87
CA TYR A 5 -13.38 -4.69 0.58
C TYR A 5 -13.19 -4.94 -0.92
N SER A 6 -14.19 -4.59 -1.74
CA SER A 6 -14.15 -4.76 -3.19
C SER A 6 -13.03 -3.96 -3.84
N GLU A 7 -12.89 -2.68 -3.46
CA GLU A 7 -11.85 -1.79 -3.99
C GLU A 7 -10.46 -2.32 -3.62
N PHE A 8 -10.27 -2.77 -2.39
CA PHE A 8 -9.00 -3.31 -1.93
C PHE A 8 -8.66 -4.64 -2.62
N ASN A 9 -9.66 -5.52 -2.80
CA ASN A 9 -9.48 -6.78 -3.52
C ASN A 9 -9.13 -6.60 -5.00
N GLU A 10 -9.65 -5.54 -5.63
CA GLU A 10 -9.33 -5.20 -7.02
C GLU A 10 -7.92 -4.62 -7.18
N LEU A 11 -7.48 -3.79 -6.22
CA LEU A 11 -6.17 -3.14 -6.23
C LEU A 11 -5.00 -4.09 -5.95
N LEU A 12 -5.18 -5.13 -5.14
CA LEU A 12 -4.11 -6.06 -4.79
C LEU A 12 -4.03 -7.22 -5.80
N ALA A 13 -2.81 -7.52 -6.26
CA ALA A 13 -2.54 -8.71 -7.04
C ALA A 13 -2.69 -9.98 -6.19
N ASP A 14 -2.94 -11.12 -6.82
CA ASP A 14 -3.16 -12.38 -6.08
C ASP A 14 -1.90 -12.87 -5.34
N ASP A 15 -0.73 -12.50 -5.86
CA ASP A 15 0.60 -12.73 -5.28
C ASP A 15 1.14 -11.54 -4.47
N PHE A 16 0.26 -10.61 -4.05
CA PHE A 16 0.65 -9.43 -3.29
C PHE A 16 1.40 -9.75 -1.99
N LEU A 17 2.48 -8.99 -1.76
CA LEU A 17 3.32 -9.04 -0.57
C LEU A 17 3.55 -7.65 0.02
N GLU A 18 3.39 -7.49 1.33
CA GLU A 18 3.73 -6.28 2.05
C GLU A 18 4.72 -6.50 3.20
N PHE A 19 5.67 -5.57 3.32
CA PHE A 19 6.48 -5.37 4.52
C PHE A 19 6.00 -4.13 5.26
N GLY A 20 5.26 -4.35 6.35
CA GLY A 20 4.70 -3.26 7.15
C GLY A 20 5.78 -2.55 7.98
N THR A 21 5.46 -1.36 8.48
CA THR A 21 6.38 -0.59 9.36
C THR A 21 6.74 -1.33 10.65
N SER A 22 5.96 -2.34 11.05
CA SER A 22 6.22 -3.21 12.20
C SER A 22 7.26 -4.29 11.92
N GLY A 23 7.67 -4.50 10.67
CA GLY A 23 8.48 -5.63 10.23
C GLY A 23 7.68 -6.92 9.97
N ASN A 24 6.37 -6.90 10.19
CA ASN A 24 5.51 -8.02 9.82
C ASN A 24 5.33 -8.11 8.30
N ILE A 25 5.11 -9.33 7.84
CA ILE A 25 4.85 -9.66 6.44
C ILE A 25 3.35 -9.90 6.27
N TYR A 26 2.75 -9.24 5.28
CA TYR A 26 1.32 -9.34 4.98
C TYR A 26 1.14 -9.83 3.54
N ASN A 27 0.10 -10.62 3.33
CA ASN A 27 -0.36 -11.02 1.99
C ASN A 27 -1.78 -10.50 1.75
N LYS A 28 -2.28 -10.65 0.53
CA LYS A 28 -3.63 -10.18 0.15
C LYS A 28 -4.72 -10.68 1.09
N GLN A 29 -4.68 -11.94 1.52
CA GLN A 29 -5.73 -12.51 2.37
C GLN A 29 -5.74 -11.85 3.75
N VAL A 30 -4.57 -11.67 4.38
CA VAL A 30 -4.46 -11.00 5.68
C VAL A 30 -4.99 -9.57 5.61
N GLU A 31 -4.61 -8.85 4.54
CA GLU A 31 -5.08 -7.49 4.27
C GLU A 31 -6.60 -7.42 4.09
N LEU A 32 -7.17 -8.34 3.30
CA LEU A 32 -8.61 -8.44 3.06
C LEU A 32 -9.43 -8.80 4.31
N ASP A 33 -8.91 -9.69 5.15
CA ASP A 33 -9.55 -10.07 6.40
C ASP A 33 -9.55 -8.92 7.42
N SER A 34 -8.50 -8.09 7.40
CA SER A 34 -8.43 -6.88 8.21
C SER A 34 -9.57 -5.89 7.89
N VAL A 35 -9.91 -5.76 6.60
CA VAL A 35 -11.00 -4.89 6.11
C VAL A 35 -12.37 -5.52 6.40
N LYS A 36 -12.53 -6.83 6.22
CA LYS A 36 -13.78 -7.57 6.49
C LYS A 36 -14.21 -7.52 7.95
N ASN A 37 -13.27 -7.70 8.86
CA ASN A 37 -13.57 -7.84 10.29
C ASN A 37 -13.98 -6.52 10.97
N GLY A 38 -14.20 -5.46 10.19
CA GLY A 38 -14.63 -4.18 10.73
C GLY A 38 -13.63 -3.64 11.74
N SER A 39 -12.35 -4.06 11.63
CA SER A 39 -11.23 -3.34 12.22
C SER A 39 -11.47 -1.94 11.76
N LYS A 40 -11.93 -1.06 12.67
CA LYS A 40 -11.98 0.35 12.39
C LYS A 40 -10.54 0.66 12.09
N VAL A 41 -10.18 0.71 10.81
CA VAL A 41 -9.03 1.46 10.34
C VAL A 41 -9.45 2.86 10.72
N ASN A 42 -9.24 3.20 11.99
CA ASN A 42 -9.48 4.52 12.56
C ASN A 42 -8.98 5.46 11.50
N LEU A 43 -9.80 6.41 11.03
CA LEU A 43 -9.50 7.24 9.87
C LEU A 43 -8.09 7.81 9.96
N VAL A 44 -7.09 7.06 9.49
CA VAL A 44 -5.70 7.45 9.62
C VAL A 44 -5.50 8.38 8.46
N LYS A 45 -5.35 9.65 8.80
CA LYS A 45 -5.00 10.68 7.84
C LYS A 45 -3.49 10.59 7.62
N PHE A 46 -3.12 10.56 6.35
CA PHE A 46 -1.74 10.66 5.91
C PHE A 46 -1.61 11.89 5.02
N THR A 47 -0.52 12.63 5.17
CA THR A 47 -0.04 13.52 4.10
C THR A 47 0.96 12.74 3.27
N VAL A 48 0.81 12.77 1.95
CA VAL A 48 1.77 12.21 0.99
C VAL A 48 2.63 13.36 0.45
N THR A 49 3.95 13.20 0.49
CA THR A 49 4.92 14.11 -0.14
C THR A 49 5.89 13.32 -1.00
N ASP A 50 6.67 14.03 -1.82
CA ASP A 50 7.77 13.46 -2.60
C ASP A 50 7.36 12.26 -3.47
N PHE A 51 6.14 12.34 -4.04
CA PHE A 51 5.59 11.26 -4.86
C PHE A 51 6.30 11.21 -6.21
N ASN A 52 6.84 10.04 -6.54
CA ASN A 52 7.53 9.79 -7.79
C ASN A 52 7.13 8.43 -8.37
N ILE A 53 7.08 8.36 -9.70
CA ILE A 53 6.86 7.13 -10.45
C ILE A 53 8.09 6.86 -11.32
N ARG A 54 8.53 5.61 -11.33
CA ARG A 54 9.55 5.10 -12.25
C ARG A 54 9.01 3.89 -12.99
N GLU A 55 9.02 3.94 -14.31
CA GLU A 55 8.76 2.76 -15.14
C GLU A 55 9.92 1.77 -15.03
N LEU A 56 9.59 0.49 -14.80
CA LEU A 56 10.55 -0.62 -14.76
C LEU A 56 10.44 -1.49 -16.02
N SER A 57 9.24 -1.59 -16.58
CA SER A 57 8.90 -2.18 -17.88
C SER A 57 7.59 -1.54 -18.37
N PRO A 58 7.17 -1.77 -19.63
CA PRO A 58 5.94 -1.18 -20.18
C PRO A 58 4.67 -1.43 -19.34
N ASP A 59 4.66 -2.52 -18.58
CA ASP A 59 3.56 -2.97 -17.74
C ASP A 59 3.89 -2.96 -16.25
N VAL A 60 5.04 -2.42 -15.81
CA VAL A 60 5.45 -2.39 -14.40
C VAL A 60 5.99 -1.03 -13.99
N ILE A 61 5.43 -0.47 -12.93
CA ILE A 61 5.89 0.79 -12.33
C ILE A 61 6.29 0.61 -10.88
N LEU A 62 7.27 1.40 -10.44
CA LEU A 62 7.62 1.63 -9.06
C LEU A 62 7.11 3.01 -8.65
N ALA A 63 6.26 3.05 -7.62
CA ALA A 63 5.88 4.29 -6.95
C ALA A 63 6.65 4.43 -5.65
N THR A 64 7.31 5.56 -5.45
CA THR A 64 7.99 5.91 -4.19
C THR A 64 7.45 7.23 -3.66
N TYR A 65 7.23 7.31 -2.36
CA TYR A 65 6.66 8.50 -1.74
C TYR A 65 6.94 8.50 -0.24
N LYS A 66 6.82 9.67 0.39
CA LYS A 66 6.88 9.81 1.84
C LYS A 66 5.46 9.98 2.38
N THR A 67 5.18 9.40 3.54
CA THR A 67 3.93 9.64 4.28
C THR A 67 4.20 10.17 5.66
N LEU A 68 3.46 11.20 6.07
CA LEU A 68 3.32 11.62 7.47
C LEU A 68 1.98 11.12 8.01
N ARG A 69 2.01 10.26 9.03
CA ARG A 69 0.83 9.80 9.74
C ARG A 69 0.41 10.82 10.80
N HIS A 70 -0.80 11.36 10.69
CA HIS A 70 -1.26 12.46 11.54
C HIS A 70 -1.59 12.03 12.98
N THR A 71 -1.85 10.74 13.21
CA THR A 71 -2.24 10.24 14.55
C THR A 71 -1.10 10.29 15.56
N ASP A 72 0.15 10.19 15.11
CA ASP A 72 1.36 10.11 15.95
C ASP A 72 2.56 10.85 15.36
N ASN A 73 2.36 11.63 14.29
CA ASN A 73 3.40 12.36 13.55
C ASN A 73 4.57 11.49 13.05
N ILE A 74 4.33 10.19 12.86
CA ILE A 74 5.35 9.29 12.33
C ILE A 74 5.43 9.43 10.82
N SER A 75 6.63 9.72 10.34
CA SER A 75 6.94 9.72 8.91
C SER A 75 7.48 8.36 8.46
N SER A 76 7.21 7.99 7.21
CA SER A 76 7.72 6.74 6.60
C SER A 76 8.02 6.95 5.13
N LEU A 77 9.11 6.34 4.65
CA LEU A 77 9.36 6.14 3.24
C LEU A 77 8.53 4.95 2.77
N ARG A 78 7.86 5.10 1.64
CA ARG A 78 7.02 4.05 1.05
C ARG A 78 7.47 3.77 -0.36
N SER A 79 7.38 2.50 -0.72
CA SER A 79 7.65 2.00 -2.06
C SER A 79 6.63 0.92 -2.40
N SER A 80 6.02 1.01 -3.57
CA SER A 80 5.09 0.02 -4.08
C SER A 80 5.36 -0.29 -5.54
N ILE A 81 5.32 -1.57 -5.90
CA ILE A 81 5.41 -2.01 -7.30
C ILE A 81 4.02 -2.36 -7.77
N TRP A 82 3.67 -1.85 -8.95
CA TRP A 82 2.40 -2.09 -9.61
C TRP A 82 2.65 -2.73 -10.96
N LYS A 83 1.77 -3.67 -11.33
CA LYS A 83 1.77 -4.34 -12.62
C LYS A 83 0.42 -4.14 -13.31
N LEU A 84 0.46 -3.82 -14.60
CA LEU A 84 -0.73 -3.71 -15.44
C LEU A 84 -1.15 -5.12 -15.87
N LYS A 85 -2.37 -5.52 -15.54
CA LYS A 85 -2.96 -6.80 -15.94
C LYS A 85 -4.39 -6.56 -16.41
N GLU A 86 -4.71 -6.96 -17.64
CA GLU A 86 -6.05 -6.80 -18.22
C GLU A 86 -6.57 -5.35 -18.07
N ASP A 87 -5.72 -4.38 -18.45
CA ASP A 87 -5.96 -2.93 -18.36
C ASP A 87 -6.19 -2.39 -16.93
N ASN A 88 -5.88 -3.17 -15.90
CA ASN A 88 -5.99 -2.76 -14.51
C ASN A 88 -4.64 -2.84 -13.79
N TRP A 89 -4.25 -1.74 -13.16
CA TRP A 89 -3.05 -1.71 -12.31
C TRP A 89 -3.34 -2.45 -11.00
N LYS A 90 -2.52 -3.47 -10.72
CA LYS A 90 -2.56 -4.20 -9.46
C LYS A 90 -1.23 -4.06 -8.73
N MET A 91 -1.28 -3.77 -7.44
CA MET A 91 -0.12 -3.71 -6.58
C MET A 91 0.36 -5.14 -6.31
N VAL A 92 1.62 -5.41 -6.62
CA VAL A 92 2.26 -6.72 -6.37
C VAL A 92 3.16 -6.70 -5.14
N PHE A 93 3.68 -5.52 -4.78
CA PHE A 93 4.54 -5.35 -3.62
C PHE A 93 4.33 -3.99 -2.97
N HIS A 94 4.39 -3.94 -1.64
CA HIS A 94 4.42 -2.70 -0.87
C HIS A 94 5.36 -2.78 0.33
N GLN A 95 6.02 -1.68 0.64
CA GLN A 95 6.85 -1.56 1.83
C GLN A 95 6.73 -0.18 2.44
N ALA A 96 6.77 -0.13 3.77
CA ALA A 96 6.89 1.10 4.53
C ALA A 96 8.04 1.02 5.54
N THR A 97 8.96 1.98 5.47
CA THR A 97 10.11 2.09 6.38
C THR A 97 9.99 3.40 7.18
N PRO A 98 9.91 3.37 8.51
CA PRO A 98 9.88 4.60 9.32
C PRO A 98 11.09 5.50 9.06
N THR A 99 10.86 6.80 8.92
CA THR A 99 11.96 7.79 8.95
C THR A 99 12.26 8.10 10.42
N ARG A 100 13.55 8.15 10.77
CA ARG A 100 13.98 8.54 12.12
C ARG A 100 13.54 9.96 12.48
#